data_AF-A0A257MGP4-F1
#
_entry.id   AF-A0A257MGP4-F1
#
_cell.length_a   1.000
_cell.length_b   1.000
_cell.length_c   1.000
_cell.angle_alpha   90.00
_cell.angle_beta   90.00
_cell.angle_gamma   90.00
#
_symmetry.space_group_name_H-M   'P 1'
#
loop_
_entity.id
_entity.type
_entity.pdbx_description
1 polymer ?
#
loop_
_entity_poly.entity_id
_entity_poly.type
_entity_poly.pdbx_seq_one_letter_code
_entity_poly.pdbx_strand_id
1 'polypeptide(L)'
;MDESEIALVKKNINDALEADYHDRMQELDSRFTELKLGTPVQEDYALMRDAISKLQEQIRDSNDLEYTEDDYEEVTKEFYEELLDEVGSRDRRGKVVIDFVIDRLKSILDDFEVGDE
;
A
#
# COMPACT_ATOMS: atom_id res chain seq x y z
N MET A 1 18.27 -13.63 -4.76
CA MET A 1 17.01 -14.37 -4.90
C MET A 1 16.91 -14.90 -6.31
N ASP A 2 16.45 -16.13 -6.49
CA ASP A 2 16.11 -16.68 -7.81
C ASP A 2 14.71 -16.21 -8.26
N GLU A 3 14.42 -16.24 -9.57
CA GLU A 3 13.15 -15.75 -10.15
C GLU A 3 11.90 -16.36 -9.50
N SER A 4 11.99 -17.61 -9.02
CA SER A 4 10.89 -18.31 -8.33
C SER A 4 10.64 -17.77 -6.92
N GLU A 5 11.68 -17.30 -6.23
CA GLU A 5 11.57 -16.68 -4.90
C GLU A 5 10.96 -15.29 -5.02
N ILE A 6 11.41 -14.50 -6.00
CA ILE A 6 10.86 -13.18 -6.32
C ILE A 6 9.35 -13.30 -6.65
N ALA A 7 8.97 -14.28 -7.47
CA ALA A 7 7.57 -14.53 -7.81
C ALA A 7 6.72 -14.94 -6.60
N LEU A 8 7.28 -15.72 -5.66
CA LEU A 8 6.60 -16.12 -4.43
C LEU A 8 6.39 -14.94 -3.49
N VAL A 9 7.42 -14.10 -3.31
CA VAL A 9 7.34 -12.88 -2.48
C VAL A 9 6.32 -11.90 -3.07
N LYS A 10 6.35 -11.65 -4.39
CA LYS A 10 5.31 -10.85 -5.08
C LYS A 10 3.91 -11.37 -4.81
N LYS A 11 3.71 -12.68 -4.91
CA LYS A 11 2.41 -13.30 -4.65
C LYS A 11 1.98 -13.11 -3.20
N ASN A 12 2.88 -13.34 -2.24
CA ASN A 12 2.57 -13.24 -0.82
C ASN A 12 2.23 -11.80 -0.41
N ILE A 13 2.96 -10.80 -0.93
CA ILE A 13 2.64 -9.38 -0.72
C ILE A 13 1.28 -9.05 -1.33
N ASN A 14 0.99 -9.51 -2.56
CA ASN A 14 -0.31 -9.29 -3.19
C ASN A 14 -1.46 -9.90 -2.38
N ASP A 15 -1.27 -11.12 -1.85
CA ASP A 15 -2.26 -11.82 -1.02
C ASP A 15 -2.47 -11.06 0.31
N ALA A 16 -1.39 -10.65 0.98
CA ALA A 16 -1.43 -9.83 2.20
C ALA A 16 -2.05 -8.44 1.97
N LEU A 17 -1.86 -7.86 0.78
CA LEU A 17 -2.50 -6.65 0.28
C LEU A 17 -3.94 -6.85 -0.18
N GLU A 18 -4.48 -8.07 -0.27
CA GLU A 18 -5.91 -8.32 -0.49
C GLU A 18 -6.62 -8.75 0.82
N ALA A 19 -5.90 -9.48 1.68
CA ALA A 19 -6.40 -10.03 2.92
C ALA A 19 -6.95 -8.97 3.89
N ASP A 20 -8.13 -9.24 4.44
CA ASP A 20 -8.72 -8.42 5.51
C ASP A 20 -9.12 -6.99 5.10
N TYR A 21 -9.73 -6.83 3.92
CA TYR A 21 -10.35 -5.56 3.50
C TYR A 21 -11.28 -4.95 4.57
N HIS A 22 -12.01 -5.78 5.32
CA HIS A 22 -12.86 -5.32 6.42
C HIS A 22 -12.07 -4.75 7.60
N ASP A 23 -10.97 -5.40 8.00
CA ASP A 23 -10.11 -4.92 9.08
C ASP A 23 -9.48 -3.58 8.70
N ARG A 24 -9.06 -3.46 7.42
CA ARG A 24 -8.52 -2.21 6.87
C ARG A 24 -9.51 -1.06 6.87
N MET A 25 -10.79 -1.32 6.61
CA MET A 25 -11.80 -0.28 6.76
C MET A 25 -11.84 0.24 8.21
N GLN A 26 -11.76 -0.66 9.20
CA GLN A 26 -11.75 -0.28 10.62
C GLN A 26 -10.47 0.45 11.04
N GLU A 27 -9.33 0.06 10.49
CA GLU A 27 -8.06 0.77 10.72
C GLU A 27 -8.08 2.17 10.08
N LEU A 28 -8.62 2.29 8.86
CA LEU A 28 -8.82 3.58 8.20
C LEU A 28 -9.79 4.48 8.98
N ASP A 29 -10.91 3.92 9.46
CA ASP A 29 -11.84 4.60 10.37
C ASP A 29 -11.14 5.16 11.62
N SER A 30 -10.27 4.34 12.22
CA SER A 30 -9.49 4.72 13.41
C SER A 30 -8.54 5.87 13.09
N ARG A 31 -7.79 5.77 11.98
CA ARG A 31 -6.82 6.78 11.55
C ARG A 31 -7.50 8.11 11.20
N PHE A 32 -8.66 8.06 10.55
CA PHE A 32 -9.47 9.25 10.28
C PHE A 32 -9.99 9.91 11.55
N THR A 33 -10.37 9.11 12.55
CA THR A 33 -10.81 9.58 13.87
C THR A 33 -9.68 10.26 14.63
N GLU A 34 -8.49 9.65 14.67
CA GLU A 34 -7.29 10.20 15.30
C GLU A 34 -6.88 11.53 14.69
N LEU A 35 -6.97 11.64 13.36
CA LEU A 35 -6.65 12.85 12.62
C LEU A 35 -7.77 13.90 12.62
N LYS A 36 -8.89 13.62 13.30
CA LYS A 36 -10.07 14.49 13.38
C LYS A 36 -10.64 14.86 12.01
N LEU A 37 -10.56 13.94 11.06
CA LEU A 37 -11.14 14.08 9.71
C LEU A 37 -12.61 13.64 9.67
N GLY A 38 -13.14 13.10 10.78
CA GLY A 38 -14.49 12.52 10.85
C GLY A 38 -14.51 11.11 10.30
N THR A 39 -15.69 10.53 10.08
CA THR A 39 -15.80 9.18 9.51
C THR A 39 -15.39 9.19 8.03
N PRO A 40 -14.62 8.20 7.53
CA PRO A 40 -14.41 8.00 6.11
C PRO A 40 -15.74 7.82 5.39
N VAL A 41 -15.85 8.40 4.19
CA VAL A 41 -17.00 8.26 3.30
C VAL A 41 -16.71 7.21 2.23
N GLN A 42 -17.72 6.87 1.43
CA GLN A 42 -17.59 5.84 0.39
C GLN A 42 -16.46 6.14 -0.61
N GLU A 43 -16.19 7.43 -0.88
CA GLU A 43 -15.07 7.87 -1.74
C GLU A 43 -13.70 7.55 -1.13
N ASP A 44 -13.53 7.67 0.19
CA ASP A 44 -12.27 7.34 0.86
C ASP A 44 -12.00 5.82 0.79
N TYR A 45 -13.02 5.00 0.99
CA TYR A 45 -12.89 3.55 0.85
C TYR A 45 -12.66 3.11 -0.61
N ALA A 46 -13.31 3.79 -1.56
CA ALA A 46 -13.08 3.53 -2.98
C ALA A 46 -11.64 3.85 -3.37
N LEU A 47 -11.11 4.98 -2.90
CA LEU A 47 -9.72 5.36 -3.11
C LEU A 47 -8.75 4.35 -2.47
N MET A 48 -9.04 3.88 -1.26
CA MET A 48 -8.22 2.85 -0.60
C MET A 48 -8.13 1.59 -1.47
N ARG A 49 -9.28 1.15 -2.00
CA ARG A 49 -9.37 -0.04 -2.86
C ARG A 49 -8.65 0.15 -4.20
N ASP A 50 -8.77 1.34 -4.79
CA ASP A 50 -8.11 1.69 -6.04
C ASP A 50 -6.59 1.73 -5.87
N ALA A 51 -6.10 2.40 -4.83
CA ALA A 51 -4.70 2.43 -4.46
C ALA A 51 -4.14 1.02 -4.22
N ILE A 52 -4.84 0.16 -3.47
CA ILE A 52 -4.43 -1.24 -3.29
C ILE A 52 -4.33 -1.97 -4.64
N SER A 53 -5.32 -1.81 -5.52
CA SER A 53 -5.33 -2.49 -6.83
C SER A 53 -4.18 -2.05 -7.72
N LYS A 54 -3.92 -0.74 -7.80
CA LYS A 54 -2.80 -0.19 -8.58
C LYS A 54 -1.45 -0.67 -8.03
N LEU A 55 -1.30 -0.67 -6.70
CA LEU A 55 -0.08 -1.15 -6.05
C LEU A 55 0.18 -2.63 -6.35
N GLN A 56 -0.86 -3.47 -6.28
CA GLN A 56 -0.78 -4.88 -6.64
C GLN A 56 -0.36 -5.07 -8.09
N GLU A 57 -0.90 -4.27 -9.01
CA GLU A 57 -0.52 -4.30 -10.43
C GLU A 57 0.96 -3.91 -10.62
N GLN A 58 1.44 -2.84 -9.98
CA GLN A 58 2.83 -2.43 -10.07
C GLN A 58 3.80 -3.47 -9.50
N ILE A 59 3.47 -4.10 -8.35
CA ILE A 59 4.29 -5.17 -7.77
C ILE A 59 4.34 -6.39 -8.70
N ARG A 60 3.23 -6.68 -9.39
CA ARG A 60 3.13 -7.79 -10.34
C ARG A 60 3.93 -7.53 -11.62
N ASP A 61 3.86 -6.32 -12.17
CA ASP A 61 4.49 -5.95 -13.45
C ASP A 61 5.97 -5.55 -13.29
N SER A 62 6.38 -5.14 -12.09
CA SER A 62 7.78 -4.81 -11.78
C SER A 62 8.69 -5.98 -12.09
N ASN A 63 9.62 -5.81 -13.03
CA ASN A 63 10.59 -6.84 -13.41
C ASN A 63 11.81 -6.87 -12.47
N ASP A 64 12.05 -5.79 -11.71
CA ASP A 64 13.35 -5.48 -11.10
C ASP A 64 13.27 -5.15 -9.59
N LEU A 65 12.22 -5.60 -8.89
CA LEU A 65 12.21 -5.48 -7.42
C LEU A 65 13.24 -6.47 -6.87
N GLU A 66 14.49 -6.02 -6.70
CA GLU A 66 15.51 -6.75 -5.92
C GLU A 66 15.13 -6.85 -4.43
N TYR A 67 13.97 -6.32 -4.03
CA TYR A 67 13.44 -6.32 -2.66
C TYR A 67 14.49 -5.80 -1.65
N THR A 68 15.32 -4.87 -2.09
CA THR A 68 16.15 -4.07 -1.19
C THR A 68 15.30 -2.94 -0.62
N GLU A 69 15.62 -2.47 0.59
CA GLU A 69 14.95 -1.30 1.18
C GLU A 69 14.98 -0.06 0.26
N ASP A 70 16.04 0.09 -0.56
CA ASP A 70 16.29 1.23 -1.44
C ASP A 70 15.38 1.22 -2.69
N ASP A 71 15.26 0.08 -3.37
CA ASP A 71 14.34 -0.10 -4.53
C ASP A 71 12.88 0.04 -4.13
N TYR A 72 12.53 -0.39 -2.91
CA TYR A 72 11.18 -0.26 -2.39
C TYR A 72 10.80 1.19 -2.07
N GLU A 73 11.72 1.97 -1.50
CA GLU A 73 11.49 3.40 -1.27
C GLU A 73 11.25 4.12 -2.60
N GLU A 74 11.98 3.78 -3.66
CA GLU A 74 11.75 4.34 -4.99
C GLU A 74 10.38 3.96 -5.56
N VAL A 75 10.00 2.67 -5.56
CA VAL A 75 8.71 2.21 -6.10
C VAL A 75 7.53 2.79 -5.31
N THR A 76 7.62 2.82 -3.98
CA THR A 76 6.55 3.42 -3.16
C THR A 76 6.44 4.91 -3.32
N LYS A 77 7.56 5.60 -3.54
CA LYS A 77 7.58 7.03 -3.79
C LYS A 77 6.97 7.37 -5.14
N GLU A 78 7.36 6.68 -6.22
CA GLU A 78 6.76 6.89 -7.55
C GLU A 78 5.25 6.63 -7.52
N PHE A 79 4.84 5.54 -6.87
CA PHE A 79 3.44 5.20 -6.69
C PHE A 79 2.67 6.25 -5.86
N TYR A 80 3.29 6.74 -4.79
CA TYR A 80 2.73 7.78 -3.94
C TYR A 80 2.58 9.12 -4.67
N GLU A 81 3.57 9.51 -5.47
CA GLU A 81 3.52 10.71 -6.30
C GLU A 81 2.43 10.60 -7.38
N GLU A 82 2.28 9.44 -8.03
CA GLU A 82 1.21 9.19 -9.01
C GLU A 82 -0.18 9.35 -8.36
N LEU A 83 -0.42 8.68 -7.23
CA LEU A 83 -1.70 8.76 -6.52
C LEU A 83 -1.99 10.17 -6.01
N LEU A 84 -0.99 10.91 -5.54
CA LEU A 84 -1.16 12.29 -5.10
C LEU A 84 -1.51 13.24 -6.24
N ASP A 85 -1.00 12.99 -7.45
CA ASP A 85 -1.40 13.76 -8.64
C ASP A 85 -2.86 13.46 -9.00
N GLU A 86 -3.25 12.17 -8.96
CA GLU A 86 -4.59 11.70 -9.34
C GLU A 86 -5.70 12.19 -8.40
N VAL A 87 -5.48 12.14 -7.09
CA VAL A 87 -6.46 12.58 -6.07
C VAL A 87 -6.48 14.11 -5.93
N GLY A 88 -5.55 14.79 -6.61
CA GLY A 88 -5.28 16.20 -6.45
C GLY A 88 -4.59 16.44 -5.13
N SER A 89 -3.37 16.99 -5.20
CA SER A 89 -2.43 17.21 -4.08
C SER A 89 -2.95 18.11 -2.93
N ARG A 90 -4.22 18.52 -2.97
CA ARG A 90 -4.92 19.31 -1.95
C ARG A 90 -5.98 18.55 -1.16
N ASP A 91 -6.37 17.34 -1.55
CA ASP A 91 -7.34 16.57 -0.76
C ASP A 91 -6.66 15.89 0.43
N ARG A 92 -6.87 16.45 1.61
CA ARG A 92 -6.25 15.96 2.85
C ARG A 92 -6.74 14.56 3.23
N ARG A 93 -7.98 14.19 2.88
CA ARG A 93 -8.52 12.86 3.19
C ARG A 93 -7.88 11.84 2.27
N GLY A 94 -7.84 12.15 0.98
CA GLY A 94 -7.17 11.37 -0.04
C GLY A 94 -5.72 11.08 0.31
N LYS A 95 -4.97 12.10 0.74
CA LYS A 95 -3.60 11.93 1.24
C LYS A 95 -3.51 10.93 2.39
N VAL A 96 -4.44 10.96 3.35
CA VAL A 96 -4.44 10.03 4.49
C VAL A 96 -4.75 8.60 4.05
N VAL A 97 -5.65 8.43 3.09
CA VAL A 97 -5.94 7.11 2.50
C VAL A 97 -4.73 6.54 1.80
N ILE A 98 -4.04 7.35 0.98
CA ILE A 98 -2.83 6.94 0.28
C ILE A 98 -1.73 6.58 1.30
N ASP A 99 -1.48 7.46 2.27
CA ASP A 99 -0.50 7.25 3.35
C ASP A 99 -0.77 5.94 4.10
N PHE A 100 -2.04 5.65 4.41
CA PHE A 100 -2.45 4.40 5.04
C PHE A 100 -2.11 3.16 4.20
N VAL A 101 -2.31 3.20 2.88
CA VAL A 101 -2.00 2.06 1.99
C VAL A 101 -0.49 1.83 1.91
N ILE A 102 0.31 2.90 1.82
CA ILE A 102 1.78 2.81 1.80
C ILE A 102 2.34 2.28 3.13
N ASP A 103 1.85 2.81 4.25
CA ASP A 103 2.25 2.39 5.60
C ASP A 103 1.97 0.89 5.83
N ARG A 104 0.84 0.40 5.30
CA ARG A 104 0.53 -1.02 5.35
C ARG A 104 1.45 -1.86 4.48
N LEU A 105 1.74 -1.43 3.25
CA LEU A 105 2.70 -2.13 2.41
C LEU A 105 4.06 -2.24 3.11
N LYS A 106 4.51 -1.16 3.75
CA LYS A 106 5.74 -1.16 4.53
C LYS A 106 5.70 -2.17 5.68
N SER A 107 4.60 -2.22 6.43
CA SER A 107 4.41 -3.20 7.51
C SER A 107 4.37 -4.64 7.01
N ILE A 108 3.77 -4.91 5.85
CA ILE A 108 3.74 -6.24 5.24
C ILE A 108 5.17 -6.67 4.89
N LEU A 109 5.97 -5.75 4.37
CA LEU A 109 7.35 -6.03 3.97
C LEU A 109 8.28 -6.22 5.16
N ASP A 110 8.13 -5.41 6.21
CA ASP A 110 8.84 -5.60 7.48
C ASP A 110 8.58 -7.00 8.04
N ASP A 111 7.34 -7.49 8.00
CA ASP A 111 6.98 -8.86 8.41
C ASP A 111 7.67 -9.94 7.54
N PHE A 112 7.88 -9.68 6.24
CA PHE A 112 8.61 -10.58 5.34
C PHE A 112 10.14 -10.52 5.55
N GLU A 113 10.71 -9.37 5.92
CA GLU A 113 12.15 -9.20 6.15
C GLU A 113 12.61 -9.88 7.46
N VAL A 114 11.75 -9.89 8.48
CA VAL A 114 12.03 -10.52 9.80
C VAL A 114 11.97 -12.07 9.73
N GLY A 115 11.62 -12.64 8.58
CA GLY A 115 11.55 -14.10 8.35
C GLY A 115 12.89 -14.79 8.01
N ASP A 116 13.97 -14.04 7.83
CA ASP A 116 15.32 -14.56 7.51
C ASP A 116 16.21 -14.58 8.78
N GLU A 117 15.86 -15.40 9.78
CA GLU A 117 16.76 -15.75 10.91
C GLU A 117 16.78 -17.26 11.23
#